data_AF-A0A914F3Y6-F1
#
_entry.id   AF-A0A914F3Y6-F1
#
_cell.length_a   1.000
_cell.length_b   1.000
_cell.length_c   1.000
_cell.angle_alpha   90.00
_cell.angle_beta   90.00
_cell.angle_gamma   90.00
#
_symmetry.space_group_name_H-M   'P 1'
#
loop_
_entity.id
_entity.type
_entity.pdbx_description
1 polymer ?
#
loop_
_entity_poly.entity_id
_entity_poly.type
_entity_poly.pdbx_seq_one_letter_code
_entity_poly.pdbx_strand_id
1 'polypeptide(L)'
;MTSDDEPITITESGCFMEKEIEKQELRNFCPLQCANADFAYVIGRRPNDNASCIEGVTFNVVRRRNDWFLWRANDCLTEEIQFDLGCITSQYLDLKNAETTTTTAS
;
A
#
# COMPACT_ATOMS: atom_id res chain seq x y z
N MET A 1 13.44 -33.28 -5.15
CA MET A 1 12.52 -32.62 -6.10
C MET A 1 11.65 -31.70 -5.26
N THR A 2 12.12 -30.48 -5.02
CA THR A 2 11.41 -29.45 -4.24
C THR A 2 10.62 -28.60 -5.22
N SER A 3 9.30 -28.65 -5.12
CA SER A 3 8.36 -27.94 -5.95
C SER A 3 7.71 -26.85 -5.10
N ASP A 4 8.43 -25.75 -4.88
CA ASP A 4 7.91 -24.55 -4.18
C ASP A 4 7.96 -23.30 -5.10
N ASP A 5 7.85 -23.50 -6.41
CA ASP A 5 7.58 -22.42 -7.36
C ASP A 5 6.07 -22.32 -7.60
N GLU A 6 5.33 -21.79 -6.62
CA GLU A 6 3.94 -21.36 -6.85
C GLU A 6 3.97 -20.18 -7.83
N PRO A 7 3.24 -20.22 -8.96
CA PRO A 7 3.33 -19.20 -9.99
C PRO A 7 2.77 -17.87 -9.47
N ILE A 8 3.65 -16.87 -9.36
CA ILE A 8 3.25 -15.47 -9.15
C ILE A 8 2.40 -15.04 -10.35
N THR A 9 1.08 -15.02 -10.18
CA THR A 9 0.16 -14.54 -11.22
C THR A 9 0.19 -13.03 -11.19
N ILE A 10 0.94 -12.43 -12.12
CA ILE A 10 1.00 -10.97 -12.31
C ILE A 10 -0.14 -10.60 -13.26
N THR A 11 -1.06 -9.75 -12.81
CA THR A 11 -2.12 -9.19 -13.66
C THR A 11 -1.58 -8.06 -14.53
N GLU A 12 -2.27 -7.68 -15.61
CA GLU A 12 -1.89 -6.53 -16.45
C GLU A 12 -1.78 -5.21 -15.66
N SER A 13 -2.45 -5.14 -14.51
CA SER A 13 -2.37 -4.05 -13.52
C SER A 13 -1.11 -4.07 -12.63
N GLY A 14 -0.22 -5.05 -12.79
CA GLY A 14 1.02 -5.19 -12.01
C GLY A 14 0.83 -5.72 -10.59
N CYS A 15 -0.40 -6.11 -10.22
CA CYS A 15 -0.66 -6.74 -8.93
C CYS A 15 -0.30 -8.23 -8.98
N PHE A 16 0.09 -8.79 -7.84
CA PHE A 16 0.40 -10.21 -7.72
C PHE A 16 -0.16 -10.81 -6.44
N MET A 17 -0.36 -12.14 -6.43
CA MET A 17 -0.79 -12.87 -5.23
C MET A 17 0.37 -13.65 -4.62
N GLU A 18 0.37 -13.74 -3.29
CA GLU A 18 1.33 -14.49 -2.49
C GLU A 18 0.62 -15.10 -1.29
N LYS A 19 0.97 -16.33 -0.93
CA LYS A 19 0.45 -17.00 0.25
C LYS A 19 1.31 -16.66 1.47
N GLU A 20 0.73 -16.05 2.49
CA GLU A 20 1.40 -15.86 3.76
C GLU A 20 1.43 -17.18 4.53
N ILE A 21 2.63 -17.74 4.72
CA ILE A 21 2.82 -19.09 5.28
C ILE A 21 2.29 -19.19 6.72
N GLU A 22 2.53 -18.16 7.55
CA GLU A 22 2.20 -18.19 8.97
C GLU A 22 0.69 -18.19 9.25
N LYS A 23 -0.08 -17.40 8.50
CA LYS A 23 -1.54 -17.32 8.65
C LYS A 23 -2.31 -18.17 7.66
N GLN A 24 -1.61 -18.82 6.72
CA GLN A 24 -2.18 -19.57 5.60
C GLN A 24 -3.18 -18.75 4.76
N GLU A 25 -3.00 -17.44 4.68
CA GLU A 25 -3.88 -16.54 3.94
C GLU A 25 -3.29 -16.14 2.59
N LEU A 26 -4.17 -15.92 1.62
CA LEU A 26 -3.78 -15.38 0.33
C LEU A 26 -3.80 -13.84 0.42
N ARG A 27 -2.70 -13.20 0.02
CA ARG A 27 -2.59 -11.75 -0.06
C ARG A 27 -2.39 -11.33 -1.51
N ASN A 28 -3.16 -10.33 -1.94
CA ASN A 28 -2.93 -9.63 -3.19
C ASN A 28 -2.14 -8.36 -2.90
N PHE A 29 -1.03 -8.15 -3.59
CA PHE A 29 -0.17 -6.98 -3.50
C PHE A 29 -0.30 -6.17 -4.78
N CYS A 30 -0.72 -4.92 -4.67
CA CYS A 30 -0.75 -3.97 -5.78
C CYS A 30 0.30 -2.88 -5.58
N PRO A 31 1.19 -2.65 -6.56
CA PRO A 31 2.21 -1.61 -6.46
C PRO A 31 1.56 -0.22 -6.42
N LEU A 32 2.05 0.63 -5.53
CA LEU A 32 1.67 2.03 -5.47
C LEU A 32 2.51 2.84 -6.44
N GLN A 33 1.91 3.84 -7.06
CA GLN A 33 2.59 4.79 -7.94
C GLN A 33 3.36 5.84 -7.11
N CYS A 34 4.15 5.37 -6.15
CA CYS A 34 4.87 6.19 -5.16
C CYS A 34 6.38 5.98 -5.28
N ALA A 35 6.89 6.17 -6.50
CA ALA A 35 8.31 6.07 -6.78
C ALA A 35 9.11 7.04 -5.89
N ASN A 36 10.18 6.53 -5.26
CA ASN A 36 11.06 7.29 -4.36
C ASN A 36 10.38 7.91 -3.12
N ALA A 37 9.19 7.45 -2.74
CA ALA A 37 8.55 7.89 -1.51
C ALA A 37 9.26 7.31 -0.28
N ASP A 38 9.58 8.19 0.68
CA ASP A 38 10.12 7.78 1.98
C ASP A 38 9.07 7.06 2.81
N PHE A 39 7.81 7.47 2.68
CA PHE A 39 6.66 6.89 3.37
C PHE A 39 5.44 6.81 2.44
N ALA A 40 4.65 5.77 2.60
CA ALA A 40 3.31 5.67 2.04
C ALA A 40 2.32 5.20 3.11
N TYR A 41 1.08 5.68 3.04
CA TYR A 41 0.05 5.44 4.04
C TYR A 41 -1.35 5.49 3.43
N VAL A 42 -2.32 4.94 4.14
CA VAL A 42 -3.74 5.02 3.78
C VAL A 42 -4.30 6.33 4.32
N ILE A 43 -4.89 7.14 3.44
CA ILE A 43 -5.61 8.37 3.81
C ILE A 43 -7.03 8.02 4.25
N GLY A 44 -7.67 7.11 3.54
CA GLY A 44 -9.02 6.66 3.83
C GLY A 44 -9.50 5.59 2.88
N ARG A 45 -10.74 5.15 3.08
CA ARG A 45 -11.39 4.14 2.23
C ARG A 45 -12.85 4.50 1.98
N ARG A 46 -13.43 4.01 0.90
CA ARG A 46 -14.86 4.17 0.62
C ARG A 46 -15.45 2.87 0.08
N PRO A 47 -16.53 2.34 0.68
CA PRO A 47 -17.20 2.84 1.88
C PRO A 47 -16.34 2.71 3.17
N ASN A 48 -16.49 3.67 4.08
CA ASN A 48 -15.71 3.75 5.33
C ASN A 48 -16.13 2.71 6.37
N ASP A 49 -17.35 2.17 6.26
CA ASP A 49 -17.98 1.24 7.20
C ASP A 49 -17.97 -0.22 6.71
N ASN A 50 -17.24 -0.52 5.62
CA ASN A 50 -17.07 -1.91 5.19
C ASN A 50 -16.35 -2.72 6.29
N ALA A 51 -17.00 -3.77 6.79
CA ALA A 51 -16.49 -4.60 7.88
C ALA A 51 -15.48 -5.67 7.41
N SER A 52 -15.51 -6.03 6.12
CA SER A 52 -14.58 -6.98 5.51
C SER A 52 -13.16 -6.39 5.38
N CYS A 53 -13.05 -5.08 5.19
CA CYS A 53 -11.80 -4.36 5.03
C CYS A 53 -11.39 -3.60 6.30
N ILE A 54 -10.51 -4.20 7.10
CA ILE A 54 -9.99 -3.67 8.37
C ILE A 54 -8.49 -3.39 8.20
N GLU A 55 -8.10 -2.14 8.43
CA GLU A 55 -6.70 -1.71 8.28
C GLU A 55 -5.79 -2.45 9.27
N GLY A 56 -4.63 -2.90 8.79
CA GLY A 56 -3.67 -3.70 9.56
C GLY A 56 -4.06 -5.17 9.72
N VAL A 57 -5.30 -5.56 9.40
CA VAL A 57 -5.79 -6.95 9.50
C VAL A 57 -5.99 -7.54 8.12
N THR A 58 -6.82 -6.93 7.29
CA THR A 58 -7.16 -7.44 5.95
C THR A 58 -6.67 -6.53 4.82
N PHE A 59 -6.18 -5.33 5.12
CA PHE A 59 -5.40 -4.53 4.19
C PHE A 59 -4.39 -3.63 4.91
N ASN A 60 -3.28 -3.28 4.26
CA ASN A 60 -2.39 -2.20 4.70
C ASN A 60 -1.44 -1.79 3.56
N VAL A 61 -0.71 -0.71 3.76
CA VAL A 61 0.45 -0.34 2.94
C VAL A 61 1.72 -0.93 3.56
N VAL A 62 2.58 -1.50 2.73
CA VAL A 62 3.85 -2.08 3.16
C VAL A 62 4.96 -1.74 2.18
N ARG A 63 6.16 -1.47 2.73
CA ARG A 63 7.37 -1.33 1.92
C ARG A 63 7.97 -2.71 1.67
N ARG A 64 8.20 -3.04 0.41
CA ARG A 64 8.95 -4.24 0.01
C ARG A 64 10.09 -3.80 -0.88
N ARG A 65 11.33 -4.02 -0.40
CA ARG A 65 12.55 -3.48 -1.02
C ARG A 65 12.44 -1.95 -1.17
N ASN A 66 12.31 -1.45 -2.39
CA ASN A 66 12.27 -0.02 -2.69
C ASN A 66 10.88 0.49 -3.11
N ASP A 67 9.89 -0.41 -3.16
CA ASP A 67 8.55 -0.06 -3.63
C ASP A 67 7.52 -0.23 -2.51
N TRP A 68 6.45 0.54 -2.64
CA TRP A 68 5.31 0.50 -1.74
C TRP A 68 4.18 -0.29 -2.39
N PHE A 69 3.52 -1.12 -1.59
CA PHE A 69 2.40 -1.94 -2.03
C PHE A 69 1.23 -1.75 -1.10
N LEU A 70 0.03 -1.61 -1.66
CA LEU A 70 -1.19 -1.91 -0.92
C LEU A 70 -1.39 -3.41 -1.00
N TRP A 71 -1.53 -4.06 0.16
CA TRP A 71 -1.95 -5.46 0.21
C TRP A 71 -3.37 -5.59 0.71
N ARG A 72 -4.08 -6.59 0.20
CA ARG A 72 -5.42 -7.01 0.61
C ARG A 72 -5.42 -8.52 0.88
N ALA A 73 -6.25 -8.97 1.81
CA ALA A 73 -6.37 -10.37 2.21
C ALA A 73 -7.84 -10.72 2.51
N ASN A 74 -8.12 -12.02 2.56
CA ASN A 74 -9.42 -12.57 3.00
C ASN A 74 -10.60 -11.95 2.23
N ASP A 75 -11.73 -11.74 2.91
CA ASP A 75 -12.96 -11.17 2.30
C ASP A 75 -12.69 -9.81 1.66
N CYS A 76 -11.74 -9.03 2.21
CA CYS A 76 -11.33 -7.76 1.62
C CYS A 76 -10.73 -7.90 0.22
N LEU A 77 -10.37 -9.10 -0.29
CA LEU A 77 -9.91 -9.26 -1.67
C LEU A 77 -11.00 -9.01 -2.72
N THR A 78 -12.23 -9.41 -2.40
CA THR A 78 -13.36 -9.41 -3.35
C THR A 78 -14.29 -8.21 -3.19
N GLU A 79 -14.09 -7.40 -2.14
CA GLU A 79 -14.86 -6.19 -1.91
C GLU A 79 -14.63 -5.13 -2.99
N GLU A 80 -15.69 -4.43 -3.37
CA GLU A 80 -15.58 -3.19 -4.14
C GLU A 80 -15.33 -2.03 -3.18
N ILE A 81 -14.07 -1.67 -3.01
CA ILE A 81 -13.64 -0.60 -2.10
C ILE A 81 -12.62 0.30 -2.79
N GLN A 82 -12.80 1.60 -2.62
CA GLN A 82 -11.82 2.60 -3.04
C GLN A 82 -10.88 2.90 -1.87
N PHE A 83 -9.57 2.84 -2.11
CA PHE A 83 -8.56 3.31 -1.17
C PHE A 83 -8.01 4.65 -1.65
N ASP A 84 -7.98 5.63 -0.76
CA ASP A 84 -7.23 6.87 -0.97
C ASP A 84 -5.87 6.70 -0.28
N LEU A 85 -4.79 6.86 -1.04
CA LEU A 85 -3.43 6.58 -0.59
C LEU A 85 -2.58 7.85 -0.68
N GLY A 86 -1.73 8.06 0.32
CA GLY A 86 -0.82 9.20 0.41
C GLY A 86 0.62 8.76 0.42
N CYS A 87 1.49 9.57 -0.17
CA CYS A 87 2.92 9.32 -0.25
C CYS A 87 3.70 10.59 0.07
N ILE A 88 4.75 10.44 0.88
CA ILE A 88 5.61 11.56 1.32
C ILE A 88 7.02 11.30 0.81
N THR A 89 7.58 12.30 0.15
CA THR A 89 8.99 12.37 -0.20
C THR A 89 9.68 13.44 0.66
N SER A 90 10.93 13.20 0.99
CA SER A 90 11.85 14.16 1.63
C SER A 90 11.90 15.46 0.84
N GLN A 91 11.91 15.38 -0.49
CA GLN A 91 11.79 16.56 -1.37
C GLN A 91 10.55 17.41 -1.07
N TYR A 92 9.39 16.80 -0.85
CA TYR A 92 8.17 17.54 -0.50
C TYR A 92 8.28 18.22 0.87
N LEU A 93 8.91 17.56 1.85
CA LEU A 93 9.15 18.14 3.18
C LEU A 93 10.10 19.34 3.11
N ASP A 94 11.17 19.24 2.31
CA ASP A 94 12.13 20.34 2.12
C ASP A 94 11.44 21.58 1.53
N LEU A 95 10.57 21.40 0.53
CA LEU A 95 9.80 22.49 -0.06
C LEU A 95 8.86 23.15 0.95
N LYS A 96 8.14 22.35 1.76
CA LYS A 96 7.25 22.86 2.82
C LYS A 96 8.00 23.66 3.88
N ASN A 97 9.20 23.20 4.27
CA ASN A 97 10.01 23.87 5.26
C ASN A 97 10.58 25.21 4.72
N ALA A 98 10.94 25.26 3.43
CA ALA A 98 11.41 26.49 2.76
C ALA A 98 10.32 27.57 2.64
N GLU A 99 9.07 27.17 2.35
CA GLU A 99 7.93 28.10 2.35
C GLU A 99 7.67 28.70 3.74
N THR A 100 7.82 27.87 4.78
CA THR A 100 7.59 28.28 6.17
C THR A 100 8.65 29.26 6.67
N THR A 101 9.90 29.14 6.21
CA THR A 101 11.00 30.07 6.59
C THR A 101 10.86 31.46 5.97
N THR A 102 10.06 31.60 4.90
CA THR A 102 9.88 32.88 4.21
C THR A 102 8.78 33.75 4.85
N THR A 103 7.93 33.19 5.71
CA THR A 103 6.78 33.90 6.32
C THR A 103 7.08 34.51 7.69
N THR A 104 8.18 34.13 8.36
CA THR A 104 8.54 34.65 9.69
C THR A 104 9.53 35.83 9.68
N ALA A 105 9.84 36.38 8.51
CA ALA A 105 10.66 37.59 8.35
C ALA A 105 9.77 38.76 7.91
N SER A 106 9.03 39.36 8.85
CA SER A 106 8.43 40.70 8.74
C SER A 106 8.23 41.30 10.13
#